data_AF-A0A382GNY0-F1
#
_entry.id   AF-A0A382GNY0-F1
#
_cell.length_a   1.000
_cell.length_b   1.000
_cell.length_c   1.000
_cell.angle_alpha   90.00
_cell.angle_beta   90.00
_cell.angle_gamma   90.00
#
_symmetry.space_group_name_H-M   'P 1'
#
loop_
_entity.id
_entity.type
_entity.pdbx_description
1 polymer ?
#
loop_
_entity_poly.entity_id
_entity_poly.type
_entity_poly.pdbx_seq_one_letter_code
_entity_poly.pdbx_strand_id
1 'polypeptide(L)'
;MAGRYKNIFGSGPTGVLTTVLLWVLALQIGTWISIPEMQIAPTFRWILIALFSIDAVMLLLWSHIILPPSIRSKTLITTGPYQYVRHPMYAAFIWSGTGIMAMVYKS
;
A
#
# COMPACT_ATOMS: atom_id res chain seq x y z
N MET A 1 -11.72 23.95 -8.39
CA MET A 1 -11.16 23.12 -7.29
C MET A 1 -10.56 21.77 -7.74
N ALA A 2 -11.03 21.17 -8.84
CA ALA A 2 -10.54 19.87 -9.33
C ALA A 2 -9.03 19.81 -9.66
N GLY A 3 -8.45 20.89 -10.20
CA GLY A 3 -7.02 20.92 -10.55
C GLY A 3 -6.08 20.81 -9.34
N ARG A 4 -6.43 21.41 -8.20
CA ARG A 4 -5.61 21.34 -6.97
C ARG A 4 -5.65 19.95 -6.34
N TYR A 5 -6.81 19.29 -6.36
CA TYR A 5 -6.94 17.91 -5.90
C TYR A 5 -6.10 16.94 -6.75
N LYS A 6 -6.21 17.03 -8.08
CA LYS A 6 -5.44 16.20 -9.02
C LYS A 6 -3.92 16.36 -8.84
N ASN A 7 -3.44 17.58 -8.56
CA ASN A 7 -2.01 17.83 -8.36
C ASN A 7 -1.48 17.31 -7.01
N ILE A 8 -2.31 17.27 -5.95
CA ILE A 8 -1.89 16.82 -4.62
C ILE A 8 -1.94 15.29 -4.52
N PHE A 9 -3.02 14.71 -5.03
CA PHE A 9 -3.34 13.30 -4.81
C PHE A 9 -3.09 12.42 -6.04
N GLY A 10 -3.12 12.99 -7.25
CA GLY A 10 -2.95 12.25 -8.49
C GLY A 10 -3.94 11.08 -8.59
N SER A 11 -3.44 9.90 -8.94
CA SER A 11 -4.18 8.64 -8.95
C SER A 11 -4.16 7.91 -7.61
N GLY A 12 -3.62 8.50 -6.54
CA GLY A 12 -3.42 7.84 -5.24
C GLY A 12 -4.72 7.36 -4.61
N PRO A 13 -5.73 8.24 -4.42
CA PRO A 13 -7.03 7.84 -3.90
C PRO A 13 -7.70 6.76 -4.75
N THR A 14 -7.64 6.89 -6.08
CA THR A 14 -8.17 5.87 -6.99
C THR A 14 -7.44 4.54 -6.82
N GLY A 15 -6.11 4.55 -6.69
CA GLY A 15 -5.30 3.36 -6.45
C GLY A 15 -5.68 2.65 -5.15
N VAL A 16 -5.76 3.40 -4.05
CA VAL A 16 -6.16 2.86 -2.74
C VAL A 16 -7.58 2.27 -2.80
N LEU A 17 -8.53 3.00 -3.40
CA LEU A 17 -9.90 2.53 -3.56
C LEU A 17 -9.97 1.24 -4.38
N THR A 18 -9.24 1.19 -5.51
CA THR A 18 -9.17 -0.02 -6.33
C THR A 18 -8.56 -1.19 -5.56
N THR A 19 -7.49 -0.97 -4.79
CA THR A 19 -6.88 -2.02 -3.97
C THR A 19 -7.84 -2.56 -2.91
N VAL A 20 -8.53 -1.68 -2.18
CA VAL A 20 -9.52 -2.09 -1.18
C VAL A 20 -10.67 -2.85 -1.85
N LEU A 21 -11.16 -2.38 -3.00
CA LEU A 21 -12.19 -3.07 -3.77
C LEU A 21 -11.73 -4.47 -4.21
N LEU A 22 -10.48 -4.61 -4.67
CA LEU A 22 -9.91 -5.90 -5.03
C LEU A 22 -9.81 -6.83 -3.82
N TRP A 23 -9.45 -6.33 -2.64
CA TRP A 23 -9.46 -7.15 -1.42
C TRP A 23 -10.87 -7.66 -1.11
N VAL A 24 -11.87 -6.78 -1.09
CA VAL A 24 -13.27 -7.17 -0.82
C VAL A 24 -13.74 -8.24 -1.82
N LEU A 25 -13.49 -8.04 -3.11
CA LEU A 25 -13.85 -9.01 -4.14
C LEU A 25 -13.11 -10.34 -3.96
N ALA A 26 -11.81 -10.32 -3.66
CA ALA A 26 -11.03 -11.52 -3.43
C ALA A 26 -11.53 -12.32 -2.23
N LEU A 27 -11.86 -11.63 -1.12
CA LEU A 27 -12.43 -12.26 0.07
C LEU A 27 -13.80 -12.87 -0.24
N GLN A 28 -14.65 -12.16 -0.99
CA GLN A 28 -15.96 -12.65 -1.41
C GLN A 28 -15.85 -13.90 -2.28
N ILE A 29 -14.99 -13.88 -3.30
CA ILE A 29 -14.72 -15.05 -4.14
C ILE A 29 -14.19 -16.20 -3.28
N GLY A 30 -13.31 -15.92 -2.32
CA GLY A 30 -12.76 -16.90 -1.41
C GLY A 30 -13.80 -17.65 -0.58
N THR A 31 -14.97 -17.05 -0.36
CA THR A 31 -16.12 -17.75 0.28
C THR A 31 -16.81 -18.74 -0.65
N TRP A 32 -16.75 -18.54 -1.97
CA TRP A 32 -17.37 -19.42 -2.96
C TRP A 32 -16.51 -20.63 -3.30
N ILE A 33 -15.18 -20.47 -3.26
CA ILE A 33 -14.22 -21.50 -3.65
C ILE A 33 -13.52 -22.19 -2.48
N SER A 34 -13.92 -21.90 -1.23
CA SER A 34 -13.37 -22.50 -0.01
C SER A 34 -11.84 -22.53 0.04
N ILE A 35 -11.20 -21.38 -0.16
CA ILE A 35 -9.73 -21.29 -0.14
C ILE A 35 -9.20 -21.80 1.22
N PRO A 36 -8.27 -22.76 1.23
CA PRO A 36 -7.67 -23.27 2.45
C PRO A 36 -6.86 -22.18 3.17
N GLU A 37 -6.77 -22.28 4.49
CA GLU A 37 -6.01 -21.34 5.29
C GLU A 37 -4.51 -21.48 5.05
N MET A 38 -3.82 -20.35 5.02
CA MET A 38 -2.36 -20.31 4.99
C MET A 38 -1.90 -20.71 6.39
N GLN A 39 -1.58 -22.00 6.62
CA GLN A 39 -1.17 -22.51 7.93
C GLN A 39 0.20 -21.93 8.36
N ILE A 40 0.25 -20.66 8.72
CA ILE A 40 1.47 -19.96 9.10
C ILE A 40 1.64 -20.05 10.61
N ALA A 41 2.83 -20.44 11.05
CA ALA A 41 3.13 -20.44 12.48
C ALA A 41 2.95 -19.03 13.08
N PRO A 42 2.29 -18.89 14.25
CA PRO A 42 1.92 -17.58 14.80
C PRO A 42 3.09 -16.59 14.90
N THR A 43 4.28 -17.08 15.27
CA THR A 43 5.49 -16.25 15.35
C THR A 43 5.86 -15.63 13.99
N PHE A 44 5.83 -16.42 12.92
CA PHE A 44 6.16 -15.93 11.58
C PHE A 44 5.10 -14.96 11.05
N ARG A 45 3.83 -15.22 11.35
CA ARG A 45 2.73 -14.30 11.03
C ARG A 45 2.97 -12.91 11.63
N TRP A 46 3.31 -12.84 12.92
CA TRP A 46 3.62 -11.56 13.58
C TRP A 46 4.87 -10.88 13.05
N ILE A 47 5.93 -11.65 12.74
CA ILE A 47 7.14 -11.11 12.10
C ILE A 47 6.79 -10.47 10.75
N LEU A 48 6.00 -11.14 9.91
CA LEU A 48 5.60 -10.62 8.60
C LEU A 48 4.72 -9.38 8.73
N ILE A 49 3.75 -9.36 9.64
CA ILE A 49 2.95 -8.17 9.92
C ILE A 49 3.84 -7.00 10.34
N ALA A 50 4.81 -7.23 11.22
CA ALA A 50 5.75 -6.20 11.64
C ALA A 50 6.60 -5.68 10.47
N LEU A 51 7.14 -6.58 9.65
CA LEU A 51 7.93 -6.22 8.47
C LEU A 51 7.14 -5.37 7.48
N PHE A 52 5.93 -5.80 7.09
CA PHE A 52 5.08 -5.04 6.18
C PHE A 52 4.63 -3.70 6.79
N SER A 53 4.42 -3.64 8.11
CA SER A 53 4.05 -2.40 8.78
C SER A 53 5.22 -1.40 8.80
N ILE A 54 6.44 -1.86 9.10
CA ILE A 54 7.65 -1.04 9.04
C ILE A 54 7.88 -0.53 7.62
N ASP A 55 7.78 -1.40 6.62
CA ASP A 55 7.91 -1.05 5.21
C ASP A 55 6.87 0.00 4.78
N ALA A 56 5.60 -0.20 5.14
CA ALA A 56 4.53 0.77 4.87
C ALA A 56 4.83 2.15 5.49
N VAL A 57 5.21 2.19 6.76
CA VAL A 57 5.53 3.43 7.48
C VAL A 57 6.75 4.12 6.86
N MET A 58 7.80 3.36 6.55
CA MET A 58 9.01 3.90 5.92
C MET A 58 8.68 4.52 4.56
N LEU A 59 7.94 3.80 3.71
CA LEU A 59 7.54 4.30 2.40
C LEU A 59 6.62 5.52 2.51
N LEU A 60 5.66 5.57 3.45
CA LEU A 60 4.75 6.71 3.59
C LEU A 60 5.47 7.95 4.13
N LEU A 61 6.19 7.82 5.26
CA LEU A 61 6.83 8.95 5.92
C LEU A 61 7.99 9.50 5.10
N TRP A 62 8.88 8.63 4.61
CA TRP A 62 10.04 9.06 3.84
C TRP A 62 9.62 9.74 2.53
N SER A 63 8.60 9.19 1.86
CA SER A 63 8.07 9.79 0.63
C SER A 63 7.36 11.11 0.87
N HIS A 64 6.72 11.28 2.04
CA HIS A 64 6.07 12.54 2.41
C HIS A 64 7.11 13.62 2.72
N ILE A 65 8.20 13.27 3.40
CA ILE A 65 9.32 14.18 3.70
C ILE A 65 9.98 14.66 2.39
N ILE A 66 10.23 13.73 1.46
CA ILE A 66 10.93 14.03 0.20
C ILE A 66 10.02 14.70 -0.83
N LEU A 67 8.74 14.34 -0.89
CA LEU A 67 7.75 14.92 -1.81
C LEU A 67 6.54 15.49 -1.05
N PRO A 68 6.72 16.63 -0.35
CA PRO A 68 5.64 17.29 0.33
C PRO A 68 4.59 17.80 -0.67
N PRO A 69 3.30 17.93 -0.27
CA PRO A 69 2.21 18.34 -1.16
C PRO A 69 2.43 19.65 -1.93
N SER A 70 3.23 20.56 -1.39
CA SER A 70 3.52 21.87 -1.98
C SER A 70 4.27 21.81 -3.32
N ILE A 71 5.07 20.75 -3.54
CA ILE A 71 5.92 20.57 -4.73
C ILE A 71 5.44 19.44 -5.66
N ARG A 72 4.41 18.69 -5.27
CA ARG A 72 3.82 17.64 -6.10
C ARG A 72 3.35 18.18 -7.45
N SER A 73 3.57 17.40 -8.51
CA SER A 73 3.27 17.75 -9.90
C SER A 73 4.00 18.98 -10.46
N LYS A 74 4.98 19.54 -9.75
CA LYS A 74 5.80 20.67 -10.22
C LYS A 74 7.25 20.26 -10.53
N THR A 75 7.76 19.28 -9.80
CA THR A 75 9.15 18.81 -9.92
C THR A 75 9.20 17.29 -10.02
N LEU A 76 10.12 16.80 -10.83
CA LEU A 76 10.47 15.38 -10.86
C LEU A 76 11.45 15.10 -9.72
N ILE A 77 11.15 14.10 -8.89
CA ILE A 77 12.02 13.65 -7.81
C ILE A 77 12.50 12.23 -8.11
N THR A 78 13.80 12.02 -8.03
CA THR A 78 14.48 10.73 -8.27
C THR A 78 15.38 10.32 -7.11
N THR A 79 15.27 10.99 -5.97
CA THR A 79 16.07 10.75 -4.75
C THR A 79 15.20 10.21 -3.61
N GLY A 80 15.84 9.71 -2.55
CA GLY A 80 15.13 9.11 -1.42
C GLY A 80 14.41 7.81 -1.82
N PRO A 81 13.14 7.59 -1.45
CA PRO A 81 12.44 6.36 -1.83
C PRO A 81 12.11 6.30 -3.34
N TYR A 82 12.08 7.45 -4.01
CA TYR A 82 11.77 7.55 -5.44
C TYR A 82 12.87 7.03 -6.37
N GLN A 83 14.07 6.80 -5.84
CA GLN A 83 15.16 6.16 -6.59
C GLN A 83 14.93 4.65 -6.77
N TYR A 84 14.16 4.03 -5.87
CA TYR A 84 13.89 2.59 -5.87
C TYR A 84 12.54 2.27 -6.53
N VAL A 85 11.50 3.07 -6.24
CA VAL A 85 10.14 2.87 -6.75
C VAL A 85 9.56 4.21 -7.17
N ARG A 86 8.94 4.29 -8.35
CA ARG A 86 8.37 5.55 -8.88
C ARG A 86 7.20 6.10 -8.07
N HIS A 87 6.42 5.23 -7.44
CA HIS A 87 5.26 5.59 -6.61
C HIS A 87 5.32 4.90 -5.24
N PRO A 88 6.27 5.28 -4.38
CA PRO A 88 6.54 4.59 -3.11
C PRO A 88 5.35 4.68 -2.14
N MET A 89 4.65 5.81 -2.09
CA MET A 89 3.39 5.93 -1.33
C MET A 89 2.31 4.96 -1.81
N TYR A 90 2.26 4.63 -3.11
CA TYR A 90 1.27 3.67 -3.62
C TYR A 90 1.69 2.25 -3.29
N ALA A 91 2.99 1.95 -3.38
CA ALA A 91 3.54 0.66 -2.96
C ALA A 91 3.21 0.35 -1.51
N ALA A 92 3.26 1.34 -0.60
CA ALA A 92 2.86 1.12 0.80
C ALA A 92 1.45 0.54 0.97
N PHE A 93 0.48 0.95 0.14
CA PHE A 93 -0.88 0.43 0.19
C PHE A 93 -1.06 -0.85 -0.62
N ILE A 94 -0.53 -0.90 -1.85
CA ILE A 94 -0.71 -2.02 -2.77
C ILE A 94 0.09 -3.24 -2.31
N TRP A 95 1.35 -3.05 -1.94
CA TRP A 95 2.24 -4.12 -1.54
C TRP A 95 2.11 -4.40 -0.05
N SER A 96 2.53 -3.46 0.78
CA SER A 96 2.64 -3.66 2.22
C SER A 96 1.26 -3.82 2.87
N GLY A 97 0.28 -3.01 2.44
CA GLY A 97 -1.12 -3.15 2.86
C GLY A 97 -1.73 -4.52 2.50
N THR A 98 -1.49 -5.01 1.29
CA THR A 98 -1.99 -6.34 0.87
C THR A 98 -1.31 -7.45 1.67
N GLY A 99 0.00 -7.33 1.90
CA GLY A 99 0.75 -8.25 2.75
C GLY A 99 0.18 -8.33 4.17
N ILE A 100 -0.11 -7.19 4.80
CA ILE A 100 -0.76 -7.13 6.11
C ILE A 100 -2.13 -7.80 6.06
N MET A 101 -2.98 -7.45 5.09
CA MET A 101 -4.31 -8.05 4.95
C MET A 101 -4.26 -9.56 4.79
N ALA A 102 -3.32 -10.07 3.97
CA ALA A 102 -3.12 -11.50 3.77
C ALA A 102 -2.64 -12.22 5.03
N MET A 103 -1.88 -11.55 5.91
CA MET A 103 -1.46 -12.08 7.21
C MET A 103 -2.52 -11.91 8.30
N VAL A 104 -3.55 -11.09 8.10
CA VAL A 104 -4.68 -10.95 9.04
C VAL A 104 -5.78 -11.93 8.71
N TYR A 105 -6.02 -12.17 7.42
CA TYR A 105 -7.10 -13.01 6.93
C TYR A 105 -6.63 -14.46 6.68
N LYS A 106 -7.23 -15.42 7.41
CA LYS A 106 -7.04 -16.86 7.20
C LYS A 106 -5.57 -17.31 7.14
N SER A 107 -4.76 -16.79 8.06
CA SER A 107 -3.32 -17.00 8.20
C SER A 107 -2.94 -17.49 9.59
#